data_AF-A0A9P6B9J3-F1
#
_entry.id   AF-A0A9P6B9J3-F1
#
_cell.length_a   1.000
_cell.length_b   1.000
_cell.length_c   1.000
_cell.angle_alpha   90.00
_cell.angle_beta   90.00
_cell.angle_gamma   90.00
#
_symmetry.space_group_name_H-M   'P 1'
#
loop_
_entity.id
_entity.type
_entity.pdbx_description
1 polymer ?
#
loop_
_entity_poly.entity_id
_entity_poly.type
_entity_poly.pdbx_seq_one_letter_code
_entity_poly.pdbx_strand_id
1 'polypeptide(L)'
;LANLKKDKWINLQLNICVLHDQLITKLCAHKFELANLERAHASQAMDQKTKSHVKKAVKQHAPGIEATVHKYNAKQKEMLKEDAYVPPELVMEGLFNLDVDQDIWENADMVDFEGGGIPLWLANKEVRDGIRVAQEVKSCQEELR
;
A
#
# COMPACT_ATOMS: atom_id res chain seq x y z
N LEU A 1 -23.23 -2.52 -7.43
CA LEU A 1 -21.93 -3.20 -7.61
C LEU A 1 -21.42 -3.20 -9.06
N ALA A 2 -22.22 -3.61 -10.07
CA ALA A 2 -21.76 -3.68 -11.46
C ALA A 2 -21.28 -2.33 -12.05
N ASN A 3 -21.91 -1.21 -11.67
CA ASN A 3 -21.48 0.13 -12.09
C ASN A 3 -20.22 0.60 -11.37
N LEU A 4 -20.00 0.19 -10.11
CA LEU A 4 -18.79 0.51 -9.33
C LEU A 4 -17.55 -0.19 -9.90
N LYS A 5 -17.69 -1.42 -10.39
CA LYS A 5 -16.62 -2.13 -11.11
C LYS A 5 -16.20 -1.45 -12.41
N LYS A 6 -17.01 -0.55 -12.97
CA LYS A 6 -16.68 0.22 -14.18
C LYS A 6 -16.12 1.60 -13.87
N ASP A 7 -16.22 2.07 -12.62
CA ASP A 7 -15.65 3.35 -12.21
C ASP A 7 -14.13 3.22 -12.14
N LYS A 8 -13.43 3.91 -13.04
CA LYS A 8 -11.98 3.88 -13.16
C LYS A 8 -11.30 4.32 -11.87
N TRP A 9 -11.82 5.34 -11.20
CA TRP A 9 -11.24 5.91 -9.99
C TRP A 9 -11.31 4.92 -8.83
N ILE A 10 -12.48 4.29 -8.63
CA ILE A 10 -12.67 3.27 -7.59
C ILE A 10 -11.75 2.07 -7.82
N ASN A 11 -11.61 1.64 -9.07
CA ASN A 11 -10.71 0.53 -9.40
C ASN A 11 -9.23 0.89 -9.13
N LEU A 12 -8.80 2.12 -9.43
CA LEU A 12 -7.43 2.56 -9.14
C LEU A 12 -7.15 2.55 -7.64
N GLN A 13 -8.05 3.13 -6.84
CA GLN A 13 -7.95 3.14 -5.38
C GLN A 13 -7.89 1.73 -4.80
N LEU A 14 -8.80 0.84 -5.22
CA LEU A 14 -8.82 -0.54 -4.73
C LEU A 14 -7.55 -1.31 -5.12
N ASN A 15 -7.04 -1.12 -6.35
CA ASN A 15 -5.79 -1.74 -6.77
C ASN A 15 -4.61 -1.27 -5.92
N ILE A 16 -4.51 0.03 -5.63
CA ILE A 16 -3.46 0.59 -4.78
C ILE A 16 -3.54 -0.03 -3.38
N CYS A 17 -4.73 -0.08 -2.76
CA CYS A 17 -4.91 -0.67 -1.43
C CYS A 17 -4.49 -2.14 -1.40
N VAL A 18 -4.97 -2.94 -2.36
CA VAL A 18 -4.61 -4.37 -2.43
C VAL A 18 -3.11 -4.58 -2.66
N LEU A 19 -2.47 -3.75 -3.50
CA LEU A 19 -1.03 -3.83 -3.74
C LEU A 19 -0.23 -3.43 -2.51
N HIS A 20 -0.72 -2.44 -1.76
CA HIS A 20 -0.14 -2.00 -0.51
C HIS A 20 -0.19 -3.08 0.57
N ASP A 21 -1.36 -3.69 0.80
CA ASP A 21 -1.53 -4.82 1.72
C ASP A 21 -0.60 -5.99 1.37
N GLN A 22 -0.49 -6.28 0.07
CA GLN A 22 0.43 -7.31 -0.43
C GLN A 22 1.89 -6.94 -0.16
N LEU A 23 2.28 -5.67 -0.29
CA LEU A 23 3.62 -5.21 0.01
C LEU A 23 3.95 -5.35 1.49
N ILE A 24 3.09 -4.83 2.37
CA ILE A 24 3.28 -4.96 3.83
C ILE A 24 3.40 -6.43 4.20
N THR A 25 2.48 -7.28 3.73
CA THR A 25 2.49 -8.72 4.04
C THR A 25 3.81 -9.37 3.61
N LYS A 26 4.29 -9.08 2.39
CA LYS A 26 5.54 -9.64 1.88
C LYS A 26 6.77 -9.12 2.61
N LEU A 27 6.83 -7.83 2.92
CA LEU A 27 7.96 -7.22 3.63
C LEU A 27 8.05 -7.74 5.07
N CYS A 28 6.91 -7.85 5.76
CA CYS A 28 6.83 -8.44 7.10
C CYS A 28 7.27 -9.91 7.08
N ALA A 29 6.80 -10.70 6.11
CA ALA A 29 7.23 -12.09 5.94
C ALA A 29 8.74 -12.19 5.70
N HIS A 30 9.28 -11.37 4.80
CA HIS A 30 10.71 -11.32 4.51
C HIS A 30 11.55 -10.96 5.76
N LYS A 31 11.13 -9.94 6.53
CA LYS A 31 11.80 -9.53 7.78
C LYS A 31 11.77 -10.65 8.83
N PHE A 32 10.65 -11.34 8.96
CA PHE A 32 10.52 -12.48 9.87
C PHE A 32 11.39 -13.67 9.46
N GLU A 33 11.43 -14.01 8.17
CA GLU A 33 12.29 -15.07 7.63
C GLU A 33 13.77 -14.76 7.85
N LEU A 34 14.19 -13.50 7.65
CA LEU A 34 15.55 -13.05 7.88
C LEU A 34 15.93 -13.14 9.37
N ALA A 35 15.08 -12.65 10.26
CA ALA A 35 15.31 -12.73 11.71
C ALA A 35 15.40 -14.19 12.20
N ASN A 36 14.60 -15.08 11.63
CA ASN A 36 14.68 -16.52 11.93
C ASN A 36 16.01 -17.13 11.45
N LEU A 37 16.50 -16.74 10.27
CA LEU A 37 17.79 -17.17 9.76
C LEU A 37 18.94 -16.72 10.68
N GLU A 38 18.90 -15.46 11.13
CA GLU A 38 19.90 -14.88 12.03
C GLU A 38 19.92 -15.61 13.38
N ARG A 39 18.76 -15.82 14.00
CA ARG A 39 18.64 -16.54 15.28
C ARG A 39 19.17 -17.98 15.17
N ALA A 40 18.83 -18.66 14.08
CA ALA A 40 19.31 -20.02 13.82
C ALA A 40 20.82 -20.09 13.52
N HIS A 41 21.41 -19.02 12.99
CA HIS A 41 22.85 -18.91 12.83
C HIS A 41 23.54 -18.72 14.18
N ALA A 42 23.00 -17.87 15.04
CA ALA A 42 23.53 -17.58 16.37
C ALA A 42 23.45 -18.78 17.33
N SER A 43 22.39 -19.59 17.25
CA SER A 43 22.17 -20.70 18.18
C SER A 43 22.93 -21.99 17.88
N GLN A 44 23.68 -22.07 16.76
CA GLN A 44 24.22 -23.31 16.18
C GLN A 44 23.19 -24.45 15.97
N ALA A 45 21.90 -24.22 16.26
CA ALA A 45 20.87 -25.27 16.38
C ALA A 45 20.27 -25.71 15.03
N MET A 46 20.69 -25.11 13.92
CA MET A 46 20.11 -25.38 12.60
C MET A 46 21.12 -26.04 11.66
N ASP A 47 20.71 -27.19 11.10
CA ASP A 47 21.48 -27.94 10.11
C ASP A 47 21.74 -27.11 8.84
N GLN A 48 22.85 -27.41 8.18
CA GLN A 48 23.33 -26.73 6.96
C GLN A 48 22.29 -26.76 5.83
N LYS A 49 21.49 -27.83 5.75
CA LYS A 49 20.43 -27.99 4.74
C LYS A 49 19.30 -26.99 4.97
N THR A 50 18.80 -26.87 6.19
CA THR A 50 17.73 -25.91 6.55
C THR A 50 18.19 -24.46 6.34
N LYS A 51 19.44 -24.14 6.71
CA LYS A 51 20.07 -22.84 6.41
C LYS A 51 20.07 -22.51 4.92
N SER A 52 20.39 -23.49 4.07
CA SER A 52 20.41 -23.30 2.62
C SER A 52 19.02 -23.06 2.02
N HIS A 53 17.99 -23.72 2.56
CA HIS A 53 16.60 -23.55 2.12
C HIS A 53 16.07 -22.17 2.48
N VAL A 54 16.28 -21.70 3.72
CA VAL A 54 15.85 -20.37 4.15
C VAL A 54 16.59 -19.27 3.38
N LYS A 55 17.92 -19.40 3.18
CA LYS A 55 18.68 -18.44 2.34
C LYS A 55 18.17 -18.37 0.89
N LYS A 56 17.75 -19.50 0.32
CA LYS A 56 17.16 -19.52 -1.03
C LYS A 56 15.78 -18.87 -1.04
N ALA A 57 14.94 -19.15 -0.04
CA ALA A 57 13.62 -18.54 0.10
C ALA A 57 13.73 -17.01 0.17
N VAL A 58 14.53 -16.48 1.10
CA VAL A 58 14.76 -15.02 1.25
C VAL A 58 15.18 -14.36 -0.06
N LYS A 59 16.14 -14.97 -0.78
CA LYS A 59 16.59 -14.47 -2.09
C LYS A 59 15.53 -14.54 -3.19
N GLN A 60 14.62 -15.52 -3.13
CA GLN A 60 13.55 -15.69 -4.12
C GLN A 60 12.40 -14.70 -3.90
N HIS A 61 12.22 -14.19 -2.68
CA HIS A 61 11.14 -13.25 -2.37
C HIS A 61 11.45 -11.80 -2.77
N ALA A 62 12.72 -11.39 -2.81
CA ALA A 62 13.11 -10.01 -3.16
C ALA A 62 12.63 -9.54 -4.55
N PRO A 63 12.79 -10.31 -5.65
CA PRO A 63 12.25 -9.92 -6.97
C PRO A 63 10.72 -9.81 -6.98
N GLY A 64 10.05 -10.63 -6.15
CA GLY A 64 8.59 -10.60 -6.01
C GLY A 64 8.07 -9.39 -5.25
N ILE A 65 8.89 -8.78 -4.38
CA ILE A 65 8.61 -7.52 -3.70
C ILE A 65 8.86 -6.36 -4.67
N GLU A 66 10.02 -6.35 -5.34
CA GLU A 66 10.34 -5.36 -6.37
C GLU A 66 9.24 -5.28 -7.44
N ALA A 67 8.80 -6.42 -7.97
CA ALA A 67 7.72 -6.46 -8.96
C ALA A 67 6.40 -5.89 -8.44
N THR A 68 6.09 -6.05 -7.15
CA THR A 68 4.88 -5.46 -6.55
C THR A 68 5.05 -3.95 -6.35
N VAL A 69 6.23 -3.46 -5.94
CA VAL A 69 6.52 -2.02 -5.84
C VAL A 69 6.36 -1.35 -7.22
N HIS A 70 6.91 -1.95 -8.27
CA HIS A 70 6.74 -1.41 -9.63
C HIS A 70 5.27 -1.35 -10.06
N LYS A 71 4.47 -2.36 -9.73
CA LYS A 71 3.02 -2.36 -10.00
C LYS A 71 2.28 -1.29 -9.22
N TYR A 72 2.65 -1.11 -7.94
CA TYR A 72 2.09 -0.07 -7.09
C TYR A 72 2.38 1.32 -7.67
N ASN A 73 3.66 1.62 -7.94
CA ASN A 73 4.08 2.92 -8.51
C ASN A 73 3.45 3.17 -9.89
N ALA A 74 3.23 2.13 -10.71
CA ALA A 74 2.51 2.28 -11.97
C ALA A 74 1.04 2.70 -11.77
N LYS A 75 0.35 2.12 -10.79
CA LYS A 75 -1.04 2.46 -10.45
C LYS A 75 -1.15 3.84 -9.80
N GLN A 76 -0.19 4.17 -8.93
CA GLN A 76 -0.02 5.50 -8.35
C GLN A 76 0.08 6.58 -9.45
N LYS A 77 0.90 6.34 -10.49
CA LYS A 77 1.04 7.24 -11.65
C LYS A 77 -0.20 7.34 -12.51
N GLU A 78 -1.01 6.29 -12.60
CA GLU A 78 -2.33 6.35 -13.25
C GLU A 78 -3.28 7.25 -12.46
N MET A 79 -3.20 7.24 -11.13
CA MET A 79 -4.07 8.00 -10.24
C MET A 79 -3.72 9.49 -10.18
N LEU A 80 -2.44 9.85 -10.30
CA LEU A 80 -1.98 11.25 -10.41
C LEU A 80 -2.63 11.99 -11.59
N LYS A 81 -3.04 11.27 -12.63
CA LYS A 81 -3.69 11.86 -13.81
C LYS A 81 -5.17 12.19 -13.59
N GLU A 82 -5.77 11.71 -12.51
CA GLU A 82 -7.20 11.86 -12.20
C GLU A 82 -7.47 12.99 -11.18
N ASP A 83 -6.46 13.85 -10.90
CA ASP A 83 -6.56 15.00 -9.96
C ASP A 83 -7.14 14.61 -8.58
N ALA A 84 -6.75 13.44 -8.09
CA ALA A 84 -7.19 12.88 -6.82
C ALA A 84 -6.05 12.88 -5.80
N TYR A 85 -6.38 12.75 -4.51
CA TYR A 85 -5.38 12.41 -3.50
C TYR A 85 -4.69 11.10 -3.88
N VAL A 86 -3.36 11.11 -3.99
CA VAL A 86 -2.54 9.95 -4.36
C VAL A 86 -1.52 9.68 -3.26
N PRO A 87 -1.40 8.43 -2.78
CA PRO A 87 -0.29 8.03 -1.92
C PRO A 87 1.09 8.32 -2.55
N PRO A 88 2.13 8.49 -1.73
CA PRO A 88 3.49 8.70 -2.22
C PRO A 88 4.00 7.56 -3.11
N GLU A 89 4.96 7.86 -3.98
CA GLU A 89 5.66 6.84 -4.76
C GLU A 89 6.62 6.07 -3.84
N LEU A 90 6.59 4.74 -3.86
CA LEU A 90 7.46 3.94 -3.01
C LEU A 90 8.84 3.80 -3.62
N VAL A 91 9.86 4.17 -2.87
CA VAL A 91 11.27 3.96 -3.23
C VAL A 91 11.71 2.59 -2.71
N MET A 92 12.37 1.81 -3.56
CA MET A 92 12.84 0.46 -3.20
C MET A 92 13.99 0.50 -2.18
N GLU A 93 14.81 1.55 -2.24
CA GLU A 93 15.94 1.73 -1.34
C GLU A 93 15.46 1.88 0.11
N GLY A 94 16.02 1.06 1.00
CA GLY A 94 15.65 1.06 2.41
C GLY A 94 14.30 0.42 2.74
N LEU A 95 13.45 0.08 1.76
CA LEU A 95 12.08 -0.41 2.00
C LEU A 95 12.02 -1.69 2.84
N PHE A 96 13.04 -2.55 2.72
CA PHE A 96 13.16 -3.77 3.51
C PHE A 96 13.37 -3.54 5.01
N ASN A 97 13.81 -2.34 5.41
CA ASN A 97 14.04 -2.02 6.81
C ASN A 97 12.72 -1.88 7.58
N LEU A 98 11.64 -1.53 6.88
CA LEU A 98 10.34 -1.20 7.46
C LEU A 98 10.52 -0.15 8.58
N ASP A 99 11.15 0.97 8.21
CA ASP A 99 11.34 2.10 9.12
C ASP A 99 10.04 2.89 9.26
N VAL A 100 9.80 3.48 10.43
CA VAL A 100 8.53 4.14 10.78
C VAL A 100 8.26 5.39 9.96
N ASP A 101 9.32 6.04 9.49
CA ASP A 101 9.25 7.27 8.69
C ASP A 101 9.11 7.00 7.18
N GLN A 102 8.93 5.74 6.77
CA GLN A 102 8.78 5.40 5.35
C GLN A 102 7.37 5.64 4.83
N ASP A 103 7.31 6.14 3.60
CA ASP A 103 6.12 6.36 2.77
C ASP A 103 5.17 5.14 2.67
N ILE A 104 5.66 3.93 2.94
CA ILE A 104 4.80 2.72 3.00
C ILE A 104 3.78 2.79 4.14
N TRP A 105 3.98 3.61 5.17
CA TRP A 105 3.02 3.78 6.25
C TRP A 105 1.99 4.88 5.97
N GLU A 106 2.17 5.66 4.90
CA GLU A 106 1.21 6.69 4.52
C GLU A 106 -0.04 6.08 3.86
N ASN A 107 -1.19 6.26 4.51
CA ASN A 107 -2.54 6.07 3.96
C ASN A 107 -2.82 4.71 3.31
N ALA A 108 -2.56 3.63 4.06
CA ALA A 108 -3.12 2.30 3.82
C ALA A 108 -4.56 2.14 4.34
N ASP A 109 -4.96 2.96 5.30
CA ASP A 109 -6.19 2.77 6.09
C ASP A 109 -7.48 3.17 5.35
N MET A 110 -7.42 3.35 4.03
CA MET A 110 -8.55 3.79 3.21
C MET A 110 -9.74 2.79 3.21
N VAL A 111 -9.56 1.58 3.74
CA VAL A 111 -10.49 0.46 3.55
C VAL A 111 -10.70 -0.37 4.83
N ASP A 112 -10.69 0.25 6.01
CA ASP A 112 -11.30 -0.43 7.17
C ASP A 112 -12.82 -0.26 7.11
N PHE A 113 -13.47 -0.98 6.18
CA PHE A 113 -14.94 -1.02 6.08
C PHE A 113 -15.53 -1.99 7.11
N GLU A 114 -15.25 -1.76 8.40
CA GLU A 114 -16.03 -2.37 9.48
C GLU A 114 -17.49 -1.86 9.39
N GLY A 115 -18.31 -2.56 8.59
CA GLY A 115 -19.70 -2.15 8.34
C GLY A 115 -20.30 -2.55 6.99
N GLY A 116 -19.54 -3.19 6.10
CA GLY A 116 -20.08 -3.94 4.96
C GLY A 116 -20.53 -3.13 3.73
N GLY A 117 -20.26 -1.82 3.68
CA GLY A 117 -20.58 -0.98 2.52
C GLY A 117 -19.45 -0.02 2.16
N ILE A 118 -19.22 0.17 0.86
CA ILE A 118 -18.31 1.20 0.35
C ILE A 118 -18.93 2.58 0.66
N PRO A 119 -18.24 3.49 1.35
CA PRO A 119 -18.74 4.82 1.68
C PRO A 119 -19.17 5.58 0.44
N LEU A 120 -20.22 6.40 0.56
CA LEU A 120 -20.74 7.18 -0.56
C LEU A 120 -19.73 8.20 -1.09
N TRP A 121 -18.86 8.75 -0.25
CA TRP A 121 -17.76 9.60 -0.68
C TRP A 121 -16.73 8.84 -1.54
N LEU A 122 -16.67 7.51 -1.46
CA LEU A 122 -15.86 6.68 -2.35
C LEU A 122 -16.67 6.20 -3.57
N ALA A 123 -17.93 5.80 -3.37
CA ALA A 123 -18.75 5.14 -4.37
C ALA A 123 -19.53 6.07 -5.31
N ASN A 124 -19.78 7.33 -4.92
CA ASN A 124 -20.64 8.26 -5.65
C ASN A 124 -19.85 9.52 -6.06
N LYS A 125 -19.73 9.74 -7.38
CA LYS A 125 -19.06 10.91 -7.95
C LYS A 125 -19.71 12.24 -7.53
N GLU A 126 -21.03 12.32 -7.49
CA GLU A 126 -21.74 13.55 -7.10
C GLU A 126 -21.45 13.91 -5.65
N VAL A 127 -21.33 12.91 -4.77
CA VAL A 127 -20.95 13.12 -3.38
C VAL A 127 -19.50 13.62 -3.28
N ARG A 128 -18.57 13.07 -4.08
CA ARG A 128 -17.18 13.55 -4.14
C ARG A 128 -17.08 15.00 -4.59
N ASP A 129 -17.74 15.32 -5.70
CA ASP A 129 -17.74 16.66 -6.27
C ASP A 129 -18.38 17.65 -5.28
N GLY A 130 -19.47 17.25 -4.61
CA GLY A 130 -20.13 18.06 -3.58
C GLY A 130 -19.25 18.34 -2.36
N ILE A 131 -18.46 17.36 -1.90
CA ILE A 131 -17.50 17.55 -0.79
C ILE A 131 -16.45 18.58 -1.16
N ARG A 132 -15.86 18.49 -2.37
CA ARG A 132 -14.87 19.46 -2.86
C ARG A 132 -15.43 20.87 -2.88
N VAL A 133 -16.62 21.06 -3.47
CA VAL A 133 -17.28 22.38 -3.53
C VAL A 133 -17.57 22.90 -2.12
N ALA A 134 -18.05 22.06 -1.21
CA ALA A 134 -18.33 22.46 0.17
C ALA A 134 -17.06 22.90 0.92
N GLN A 135 -15.93 22.22 0.69
CA GLN A 135 -14.63 22.60 1.24
C GLN A 135 -14.14 23.93 0.68
N GLU A 136 -14.23 24.13 -0.64
CA GLU A 136 -13.84 25.40 -1.30
C GLU A 136 -14.64 26.58 -0.74
N VAL A 137 -15.96 26.43 -0.56
CA VAL A 137 -16.80 27.47 0.05
C VAL A 137 -16.37 27.78 1.47
N LYS A 138 -16.09 26.75 2.28
CA LYS A 138 -15.65 26.90 3.66
C LYS A 138 -14.28 27.59 3.76
N SER A 139 -13.32 27.20 2.92
CA SER A 139 -12.00 27.87 2.84
C SER A 139 -12.14 29.35 2.47
N CYS A 140 -12.94 29.67 1.44
CA CYS A 140 -13.21 31.06 1.06
C CYS A 140 -13.80 31.88 2.22
N GLN A 141 -14.71 31.30 3.00
CA GLN A 141 -15.31 31.97 4.16
C GLN A 141 -14.31 32.19 5.29
N GLU A 142 -13.40 31.24 5.51
CA GLU A 142 -12.35 31.35 6.53
C GLU A 142 -11.29 32.39 6.14
N GLU A 143 -10.94 32.51 4.86
CA GLU A 143 -10.00 33.53 4.36
C GLU A 143 -10.56 34.96 4.44
N LEU A 144 -11.88 35.12 4.36
CA LEU A 144 -12.56 36.41 4.47
C LEU A 144 -12.77 36.88 5.92
N ARG A 145 -12.37 36.06 6.91
CA ARG A 145 -12.57 36.31 8.34
C ARG A 145 -11.29 36.81 9.01
#